data_AF-A0A0D0D4X7-F1
#
_entry.id   AF-A0A0D0D4X7-F1
#
_cell.length_a   1.000
_cell.length_b   1.000
_cell.length_c   1.000
_cell.angle_alpha   90.00
_cell.angle_beta   90.00
_cell.angle_gamma   90.00
#
_symmetry.space_group_name_H-M   'P 1'
#
loop_
_entity.id
_entity.type
_entity.pdbx_description
1 polymer ?
#
loop_
_entity_poly.entity_id
_entity_poly.type
_entity_poly.pdbx_seq_one_letter_code
_entity_poly.pdbx_strand_id
1 'polypeptide(L)' 'PCLWQLKVAEAFLKGDKDVLCTAGTGMGKTLGLWIPLLFQPDGIQIVVTLLNLLGKQNVTSLAKAGI' A
#
# COMPACT_ATOMS: atom_id res chain seq x y z
N PRO A 1 -6.29 -1.50 15.48
CA PRO A 1 -5.37 -1.90 14.39
C PRO A 1 -5.90 -1.40 13.03
N CYS A 2 -5.69 -0.12 12.74
CA CYS A 2 -6.23 0.53 11.53
C CYS A 2 -5.78 2.00 11.42
N LEU A 3 -5.68 2.71 12.55
CA LEU A 3 -5.37 4.14 12.54
C LEU A 3 -4.05 4.49 11.86
N TRP A 4 -2.98 3.74 12.11
CA TRP A 4 -1.68 4.04 11.51
C TRP A 4 -1.65 3.74 10.00
N GLN A 5 -2.38 2.73 9.54
CA GLN A 5 -2.48 2.42 8.10
C GLN A 5 -3.18 3.56 7.36
N LEU A 6 -4.25 4.11 7.95
CA LEU A 6 -4.95 5.29 7.43
C LEU A 6 -4.05 6.52 7.41
N LYS A 7 -3.25 6.76 8.46
CA LYS A 7 -2.29 7.88 8.49
C LYS A 7 -1.24 7.79 7.38
N VAL A 8 -0.74 6.58 7.11
CA VAL A 8 0.20 6.34 6.01
C VAL A 8 -0.48 6.59 4.65
N ALA A 9 -1.70 6.07 4.47
CA ALA A 9 -2.45 6.27 3.24
C ALA A 9 -2.77 7.76 3.00
N GLU A 10 -3.18 8.49 4.03
CA GLU A 10 -3.41 9.93 3.97
C GLU A 10 -2.14 10.69 3.59
N ALA A 11 -0.99 10.33 4.18
CA ALA A 11 0.28 10.94 3.83
C ALA A 11 0.67 10.67 2.36
N PHE A 12 0.44 9.47 1.84
CA PHE A 12 0.64 9.18 0.42
C PHE A 12 -0.30 9.98 -0.48
N LEU A 13 -1.58 10.10 -0.11
CA LEU A 13 -2.56 10.86 -0.89
C LEU A 13 -2.29 12.38 -0.90
N LYS A 14 -1.72 12.93 0.18
CA LYS A 14 -1.27 14.33 0.21
C LYS A 14 -0.10 14.59 -0.74
N GLY A 15 0.83 13.63 -0.85
CA GLY A 15 1.94 13.69 -1.80
C GLY A 15 2.90 14.85 -1.59
N ASP A 16 2.89 15.50 -0.41
CA ASP A 16 3.68 16.70 -0.11
C ASP A 16 5.04 16.37 0.52
N LYS A 17 5.25 15.12 0.96
CA LYS A 17 6.44 14.67 1.71
C LYS A 17 6.77 13.19 1.45
N ASP A 18 8.03 12.84 1.66
CA ASP A 18 8.46 11.44 1.77
C ASP A 18 7.98 10.82 3.09
N VAL A 19 7.55 9.56 3.03
CA VAL A 19 6.94 8.85 4.17
C VAL A 19 7.76 7.62 4.54
N LEU A 20 8.27 7.56 5.77
CA LEU A 20 8.87 6.36 6.37
C LEU A 20 7.88 5.70 7.33
N CYS A 21 7.52 4.46 7.05
CA CYS A 21 6.62 3.67 7.91
C CYS A 21 7.33 2.43 8.46
N THR A 22 7.47 2.34 9.78
CA THR A 22 8.01 1.16 10.48
C THR A 22 6.88 0.34 11.09
N ALA A 23 6.72 -0.90 10.65
CA ALA A 23 5.75 -1.84 11.20
C ALA A 23 6.30 -3.27 11.17
N GLY A 24 6.04 -4.03 12.23
CA GLY A 24 6.44 -5.42 12.35
C GLY A 24 5.79 -6.33 11.30
N THR A 25 6.38 -7.50 11.10
CA THR A 25 5.78 -8.57 10.30
C THR A 25 4.42 -8.99 10.90
N GLY A 26 3.45 -9.29 10.04
CA GLY A 26 2.09 -9.64 10.47
C GLY A 26 1.20 -8.44 10.88
N MET A 27 1.75 -7.23 11.03
CA MET A 27 0.95 -6.06 11.43
C MET A 27 0.07 -5.46 10.32
N GLY A 28 0.11 -6.00 9.10
CA GLY A 28 -0.73 -5.54 7.99
C GLY A 28 -0.20 -4.33 7.23
N LYS A 29 1.12 -4.08 7.22
CA LYS A 29 1.73 -2.95 6.46
C LYS A 29 1.37 -2.89 4.99
N THR A 30 1.15 -4.05 4.38
CA THR A 30 0.74 -4.17 2.98
C THR A 30 -0.53 -3.39 2.68
N LEU A 31 -1.52 -3.41 3.58
CA LEU A 31 -2.79 -2.69 3.37
C LEU A 31 -2.59 -1.17 3.30
N GLY A 32 -1.72 -0.62 4.15
CA GLY A 32 -1.41 0.82 4.14
C GLY A 32 -0.81 1.31 2.82
N LEU A 33 -0.15 0.42 2.06
CA LEU A 33 0.36 0.73 0.72
C LEU A 33 -0.76 0.80 -0.32
N TRP A 34 -1.82 0.00 -0.19
CA TRP A 34 -2.83 -0.16 -1.24
C TRP A 34 -4.06 0.73 -1.07
N ILE A 35 -4.36 1.20 0.15
CA ILE A 35 -5.49 2.11 0.40
C ILE A 35 -5.49 3.35 -0.54
N PRO A 36 -4.35 4.01 -0.84
CA PRO A 36 -4.34 5.16 -1.75
C PRO A 36 -4.92 4.90 -3.14
N LEU A 37 -4.77 3.69 -3.69
CA LEU A 37 -5.31 3.33 -5.02
C LEU A 37 -6.83 3.49 -5.09
N LEU A 38 -7.54 3.34 -3.96
CA LEU A 38 -9.00 3.48 -3.90
C LEU A 38 -9.48 4.93 -4.07
N PHE A 39 -8.60 5.91 -3.88
CA PHE A 39 -8.94 7.34 -3.91
C PHE A 39 -8.32 8.09 -5.09
N GLN A 40 -7.53 7.42 -5.92
CA GLN A 40 -6.95 7.95 -7.15
C GLN A 40 -7.19 6.98 -8.32
N PRO A 41 -8.39 6.99 -8.94
CA PRO A 41 -8.75 6.02 -9.96
C PRO A 41 -7.86 6.07 -11.22
N ASP A 42 -7.32 7.24 -11.55
CA ASP A 42 -6.37 7.42 -12.66
C ASP A 42 -4.90 7.40 -12.19
N GLY A 43 -4.67 7.23 -10.89
CA GLY A 43 -3.34 7.24 -10.28
C GLY A 43 -2.60 5.93 -10.49
N ILE A 44 -1.30 6.00 -10.73
CA ILE A 44 -0.42 4.83 -10.85
C ILE A 44 0.50 4.79 -9.63
N GLN A 45 0.47 3.69 -8.89
CA GLN A 45 1.39 3.43 -7.78
C GLN A 45 2.42 2.36 -8.15
N ILE A 46 3.70 2.71 -8.13
CA ILE A 46 4.80 1.77 -8.39
C ILE A 46 5.33 1.24 -7.06
N VAL A 47 5.21 -0.08 -6.85
CA VAL A 47 5.73 -0.75 -5.65
C VAL A 47 6.90 -1.64 -6.01
N VAL A 48 8.08 -1.32 -5.46
CA VAL A 48 9.30 -2.11 -5.64
C VAL A 48 9.42 -3.10 -4.48
N THR A 49 9.53 -4.39 -4.81
CA THR A 49 9.72 -5.47 -3.83
C THR A 49 10.99 -6.25 -4.12
N LEU A 50 11.74 -6.61 -3.08
CA LEU A 50 12.98 -7.39 -3.22
C LEU A 50 12.76 -8.84 -3.65
N LEU A 51 11.54 -9.37 -3.53
CA LEU A 51 11.25 -10.78 -3.80
C LEU A 51 10.13 -10.92 -4.83
N ASN A 52 10.44 -11.53 -5.98
CA ASN A 52 9.48 -11.72 -7.07
C ASN A 52 8.22 -12.49 -6.65
N LEU A 53 8.37 -13.47 -5.76
CA LEU A 53 7.24 -14.24 -5.23
C LEU A 53 6.26 -13.34 -4.47
N LEU A 54 6.78 -12.39 -3.68
CA LEU A 54 5.95 -11.44 -2.92
C LEU A 54 5.21 -10.50 -3.86
N GLY A 55 5.85 -10.02 -4.93
CA GLY A 55 5.20 -9.25 -5.99
C GLY A 55 4.02 -10.01 -6.61
N LYS A 56 4.22 -11.28 -6.99
CA LYS A 56 3.16 -12.14 -7.56
C LYS A 56 1.99 -12.35 -6.60
N GLN A 57 2.27 -12.51 -5.30
CA GLN A 57 1.24 -12.64 -4.27
C GLN A 57 0.39 -11.37 -4.13
N ASN A 58 1.03 -10.19 -4.19
CA ASN A 58 0.32 -8.91 -4.16
C ASN A 58 -0.58 -8.74 -5.37
N VAL A 59 -0.08 -9.00 -6.59
CA VAL A 59 -0.88 -8.95 -7.83
C VAL A 59 -2.11 -9.85 -7.73
N THR A 60 -1.93 -11.10 -7.25
CA THR A 60 -3.04 -12.05 -7.10
C THR A 60 -4.08 -11.56 -6.08
N SER A 61 -3.63 -10.90 -5.01
CA SER A 61 -4.52 -10.40 -3.95
C SER A 61 -5.29 -9.15 -4.39
N LEU A 62 -4.64 -8.26 -5.14
CA LEU A 62 -5.26 -7.05 -5.70
C LEU A 62 -6.30 -7.41 -6.77
N ALA A 63 -5.97 -8.33 -7.68
CA ALA A 63 -6.91 -8.80 -8.70
C ALA A 63 -8.19 -9.40 -8.09
N LYS A 64 -8.07 -10.11 -6.95
CA LYS A 64 -9.24 -10.62 -6.20
C LYS A 64 -10.09 -9.52 -5.56
N ALA A 65 -9.50 -8.37 -5.28
CA ALA A 65 -10.19 -7.20 -4.75
C ALA A 65 -10.78 -6.30 -5.86
N GLY A 66 -10.58 -6.64 -7.14
CA GLY A 66 -11.03 -5.84 -8.28
C GLY A 66 -10.16 -4.62 -8.56
N ILE A 67 -8.91 -4.63 -8.09
CA ILE A 67 -7.87 -3.62 -8.37
C ILE A 67 -6.89 -4.17 -9.40
#